data_AF-A0A2V5XEF1-F1
#
_entry.id   AF-A0A2V5XEF1-F1
#
_cell.length_a   1.000
_cell.length_b   1.000
_cell.length_c   1.000
_cell.angle_alpha   90.00
_cell.angle_beta   90.00
_cell.angle_gamma   90.00
#
_symmetry.space_group_name_H-M   'P 1'
#
loop_
_entity.id
_entity.type
_entity.pdbx_description
1 polymer ?
#
loop_
_entity_poly.entity_id
_entity_poly.type
_entity_poly.pdbx_seq_one_letter_code
_entity_poly.pdbx_strand_id
1 'polypeptide(L)'
;MLVFARLVVTEQTATLPVRVPWNGFPDVMVHSSISKLKSLPDYYAAKWGDHQAASRIAHALVREVKTNVAVDYVVPVIQIDRGRYNAIPVAFGAVMAKHIGARLWLDVYQINKVDHTDTGAQDRLQNQPIFGGSAPDGKCLICDDVVTYGATLANLRGFLVASGAQVLAATAMGAAYGSTKLAPKRSLIVKLERRYGQELERCTNTLGFRSECLTAREAYFLAGMRTVERIRDCLAQRIGSTNRSRSIRV
;
A
#
# COMPACT_ATOMS: atom_id res chain seq x y z
N MET A 1 9.17 -10.22 24.45
CA MET A 1 8.18 -9.16 24.70
C MET A 1 8.52 -8.00 23.78
N LEU A 2 7.78 -7.79 22.69
CA LEU A 2 8.01 -6.63 21.81
C LEU A 2 7.45 -5.40 22.52
N VAL A 3 8.32 -4.44 22.81
CA VAL A 3 7.94 -3.13 23.36
C VAL A 3 7.63 -2.23 22.17
N PHE A 4 6.35 -1.95 21.93
CA PHE A 4 5.91 -1.02 20.89
C PHE A 4 6.08 0.41 21.43
N ALA A 5 7.13 1.11 20.98
CA ALA A 5 7.33 2.52 21.31
C ALA A 5 6.23 3.37 20.66
N ARG A 6 5.90 4.48 21.35
CA ARG A 6 4.80 5.40 21.07
C ARG A 6 4.95 6.05 19.69
N LEU A 7 4.00 5.77 18.78
CA LEU A 7 3.92 6.39 17.46
C LEU A 7 3.60 7.89 17.59
N VAL A 8 4.51 8.76 17.15
CA VAL A 8 4.28 10.21 17.10
C VAL A 8 3.83 10.57 15.68
N VAL A 9 2.63 11.13 15.57
CA VAL A 9 2.01 11.52 14.29
C VAL A 9 2.37 12.98 14.00
N THR A 10 3.22 13.23 13.00
CA THR A 10 3.53 14.59 12.52
C THR A 10 2.44 15.07 11.55
N GLU A 11 2.03 16.35 11.63
CA GLU A 11 1.09 16.94 10.67
C GLU A 11 1.71 17.01 9.27
N GLN A 12 1.02 16.45 8.28
CA GLN A 12 1.34 16.62 6.87
C GLN A 12 0.15 17.21 6.12
N THR A 13 0.43 18.21 5.28
CA THR A 13 -0.52 18.99 4.50
C THR A 13 -0.80 18.39 3.11
N ALA A 14 -0.27 17.19 2.81
CA ALA A 14 -0.43 16.56 1.50
C ALA A 14 -1.90 16.20 1.25
N THR A 15 -2.47 16.79 0.20
CA THR A 15 -3.86 16.54 -0.25
C THR A 15 -3.94 15.48 -1.33
N LEU A 16 -2.80 15.11 -1.92
CA LEU A 16 -2.67 14.12 -2.99
C LEU A 16 -1.56 13.11 -2.65
N PRO A 17 -1.67 11.85 -3.08
CA PRO A 17 -0.58 10.89 -2.96
C PRO A 17 0.60 11.31 -3.85
N VAL A 18 1.79 10.86 -3.49
CA VAL A 18 2.96 10.91 -4.36
C VAL A 18 3.20 9.51 -4.90
N ARG A 19 3.39 9.38 -6.21
CA ARG A 19 3.92 8.16 -6.83
C ARG A 19 5.16 8.49 -7.64
N VAL A 20 6.02 7.48 -7.78
CA VAL A 20 7.25 7.57 -8.58
C VAL A 20 7.27 6.45 -9.63
N PRO A 21 7.95 6.63 -10.78
CA PRO A 21 7.98 5.64 -11.85
C PRO A 21 8.46 4.27 -11.37
N TRP A 22 7.93 3.19 -11.96
CA TRP A 22 8.20 1.83 -11.49
C TRP A 22 9.65 1.38 -11.72
N ASN A 23 10.30 1.78 -12.82
CA ASN A 23 11.72 1.54 -13.08
C ASN A 23 12.20 0.10 -12.78
N GLY A 24 11.41 -0.90 -13.19
CA GLY A 24 11.75 -2.32 -12.96
C GLY A 24 11.49 -2.83 -11.54
N PHE A 25 10.64 -2.15 -10.76
CA PHE A 25 10.22 -2.60 -9.42
C PHE A 25 9.75 -4.06 -9.45
N PRO A 26 10.25 -4.93 -8.54
CA PRO A 26 10.00 -6.36 -8.61
C PRO A 26 8.55 -6.71 -8.28
N ASP A 27 8.15 -7.92 -8.65
CA ASP A 27 6.86 -8.50 -8.27
C ASP A 27 6.77 -8.64 -6.73
N VAL A 28 5.56 -8.44 -6.20
CA VAL A 28 5.27 -8.58 -4.77
C VAL A 28 5.52 -10.02 -4.33
N MET A 29 6.33 -10.19 -3.29
CA MET A 29 6.54 -11.49 -2.65
C MET A 29 5.30 -11.85 -1.83
N VAL A 30 4.74 -13.04 -2.06
CA VAL A 30 3.50 -13.47 -1.40
C VAL A 30 3.74 -14.70 -0.52
N HIS A 31 3.30 -14.62 0.73
CA HIS A 31 3.56 -15.66 1.74
C HIS A 31 2.42 -16.71 1.86
N SER A 32 1.20 -16.35 1.46
CA SER A 32 0.02 -17.21 1.58
C SER A 32 -1.06 -16.82 0.57
N SER A 33 -2.26 -17.38 0.70
CA SER A 33 -3.44 -16.96 -0.04
C SER A 33 -4.35 -16.11 0.84
N ILE A 34 -5.15 -15.23 0.22
CA ILE A 34 -6.17 -14.45 0.94
C ILE A 34 -7.15 -15.39 1.66
N SER A 35 -7.55 -16.49 1.01
CA SER A 35 -8.45 -17.48 1.59
C SER A 35 -7.87 -18.10 2.85
N LYS A 36 -6.59 -18.53 2.82
CA LYS A 36 -5.91 -19.10 3.99
C LYS A 36 -5.70 -18.08 5.11
N LEU A 37 -5.38 -16.82 4.78
CA LEU A 37 -5.29 -15.75 5.76
C LEU A 37 -6.63 -15.53 6.49
N LYS A 38 -7.73 -15.47 5.73
CA LYS A 38 -9.08 -15.24 6.27
C LYS A 38 -9.66 -16.43 7.02
N SER A 39 -9.17 -17.64 6.79
CA SER A 39 -9.64 -18.85 7.47
C SER A 39 -9.02 -19.05 8.86
N LEU A 40 -8.00 -18.27 9.24
CA LEU A 40 -7.38 -18.39 10.56
C LEU A 40 -8.34 -17.88 11.64
N PRO A 41 -8.50 -18.60 12.78
CA PRO A 41 -9.39 -18.18 13.87
C PRO A 41 -9.11 -16.75 14.38
N ASP A 42 -7.83 -16.38 14.38
CA ASP A 42 -7.34 -15.09 14.86
C ASP A 42 -7.56 -13.93 13.87
N TYR A 43 -8.01 -14.20 12.64
CA TYR A 43 -8.05 -13.20 11.57
C TYR A 43 -8.83 -11.94 11.95
N TYR A 44 -10.05 -12.10 12.47
CA TYR A 44 -10.90 -10.95 12.80
C TYR A 44 -10.33 -10.17 14.00
N ALA A 45 -9.90 -10.85 15.06
CA ALA A 45 -9.30 -10.19 16.21
C ALA A 45 -8.07 -9.35 15.80
N ALA A 46 -7.18 -9.94 14.98
CA ALA A 46 -6.00 -9.27 14.45
C ALA A 46 -6.36 -8.08 13.55
N LYS A 47 -7.35 -8.24 12.66
CA LYS A 47 -7.84 -7.18 11.76
C LYS A 47 -8.40 -5.98 12.55
N TRP A 48 -8.90 -6.23 13.76
CA TRP A 48 -9.46 -5.23 14.68
C TRP A 48 -8.48 -4.71 15.74
N GLY A 49 -7.19 -5.07 15.64
CA GLY A 49 -6.12 -4.49 16.45
C GLY A 49 -5.54 -5.41 17.53
N ASP A 50 -5.95 -6.67 17.63
CA ASP A 50 -5.33 -7.62 18.56
C ASP A 50 -3.92 -8.02 18.08
N HIS A 51 -2.90 -7.50 18.77
CA HIS A 51 -1.49 -7.76 18.47
C HIS A 51 -1.07 -9.22 18.70
N GLN A 52 -1.66 -9.91 19.68
CA GLN A 52 -1.31 -11.30 19.97
C GLN A 52 -1.88 -12.22 18.89
N ALA A 53 -3.14 -11.99 18.50
CA ALA A 53 -3.76 -12.65 17.36
C ALA A 53 -2.96 -12.40 16.07
N ALA A 54 -2.56 -11.14 15.81
CA ALA A 54 -1.75 -10.80 14.66
C ALA A 54 -0.37 -11.48 14.67
N SER A 55 0.27 -11.57 15.83
CA SER A 55 1.56 -12.28 15.99
C SER A 55 1.42 -13.77 15.68
N ARG A 56 0.33 -14.43 16.11
CA ARG A 56 0.07 -15.85 15.79
C ARG A 56 -0.13 -16.05 14.28
N ILE A 57 -0.87 -15.16 13.62
CA ILE A 57 -1.02 -15.18 12.15
C ILE A 57 0.34 -14.99 11.46
N ALA A 58 1.15 -14.03 11.92
CA ALA A 58 2.45 -13.76 11.35
C ALA A 58 3.37 -14.99 11.42
N HIS A 59 3.49 -15.62 12.59
CA HIS A 59 4.29 -16.83 12.73
C HIS A 59 3.75 -18.02 11.92
N ALA A 60 2.42 -18.12 11.74
CA ALA A 60 1.82 -19.22 10.99
C ALA A 60 2.01 -19.10 9.46
N LEU A 61 2.11 -17.89 8.91
CA LEU A 61 2.07 -17.66 7.46
C LEU A 61 3.36 -17.10 6.87
N VAL A 62 4.17 -16.38 7.63
CA VAL A 62 5.38 -15.75 7.10
C VAL A 62 6.43 -16.81 6.79
N ARG A 63 6.60 -17.05 5.50
CA ARG A 63 7.74 -17.81 4.96
C ARG A 63 9.05 -17.03 5.11
N GLU A 64 10.14 -17.76 5.32
CA GLU A 64 11.48 -17.18 5.18
C GLU A 64 11.71 -16.70 3.75
N VAL A 65 12.37 -15.55 3.64
CA VAL A 65 12.74 -14.93 2.36
C VAL A 65 14.23 -14.64 2.44
N LYS A 66 14.97 -15.10 1.44
CA LYS A 66 16.37 -14.71 1.26
C LYS A 66 16.40 -13.48 0.36
N THR A 67 16.97 -12.39 0.86
CA THR A 67 17.24 -11.20 0.05
C THR A 67 18.71 -11.25 -0.39
N ASN A 68 18.97 -10.97 -1.65
CA ASN A 68 20.35 -10.86 -2.16
C ASN A 68 20.98 -9.49 -1.85
N VAL A 69 20.19 -8.58 -1.26
CA VAL A 69 20.58 -7.24 -0.89
C VAL A 69 20.20 -7.03 0.57
N ALA A 70 21.09 -6.39 1.34
CA ALA A 70 20.80 -5.99 2.72
C ALA A 70 19.62 -5.02 2.76
N VAL A 71 18.66 -5.30 3.64
CA VAL A 71 17.51 -4.46 3.92
C VAL A 71 17.71 -3.85 5.31
N ASP A 72 17.64 -2.54 5.42
CA ASP A 72 17.82 -1.84 6.70
C ASP A 72 16.50 -1.80 7.48
N TYR A 73 15.39 -1.59 6.78
CA TYR A 73 14.07 -1.39 7.38
C TYR A 73 12.95 -2.22 6.72
N VAL A 74 12.00 -2.68 7.54
CA VAL A 74 10.70 -3.16 7.09
C VAL A 74 9.63 -2.15 7.48
N VAL A 75 8.89 -1.63 6.51
CA VAL A 75 7.87 -0.60 6.71
C VAL A 75 6.48 -1.21 6.42
N PRO A 76 5.65 -1.47 7.43
CA PRO A 76 4.31 -1.99 7.24
C PRO A 76 3.34 -0.88 6.82
N VAL A 77 2.31 -1.25 6.06
CA VAL A 77 1.13 -0.41 5.85
C VAL A 77 0.37 -0.29 7.16
N ILE A 78 0.24 0.93 7.68
CA ILE A 78 -0.53 1.24 8.87
C ILE A 78 -1.65 2.20 8.49
N GLN A 79 -2.91 1.78 8.68
CA GLN A 79 -4.08 2.63 8.51
C GLN A 79 -4.79 2.77 9.85
N ILE A 80 -4.90 4.01 10.33
CA ILE A 80 -5.54 4.34 11.61
C ILE A 80 -6.98 4.78 11.34
N ASP A 81 -7.94 4.12 11.98
CA ASP A 81 -9.35 4.51 12.01
C ASP A 81 -9.87 4.53 13.44
N ARG A 82 -10.38 5.68 13.90
CA ARG A 82 -10.93 5.89 15.25
C ARG A 82 -10.03 5.36 16.38
N GLY A 83 -8.72 5.52 16.24
CA GLY A 83 -7.73 5.07 17.23
C GLY A 83 -7.43 3.57 17.22
N ARG A 84 -7.92 2.84 16.22
CA ARG A 84 -7.61 1.42 15.98
C ARG A 84 -6.93 1.26 14.63
N TYR A 85 -6.25 0.14 14.43
CA TYR A 85 -5.65 -0.21 13.14
C TYR A 85 -5.61 -1.73 12.96
N ASN A 86 -5.47 -2.15 11.71
CA ASN A 86 -5.21 -3.55 11.37
C ASN A 86 -3.83 -3.96 11.88
N ALA A 87 -3.76 -4.87 12.86
CA ALA A 87 -2.48 -5.31 13.43
C ALA A 87 -1.71 -6.30 12.54
N ILE A 88 -2.34 -6.86 11.50
CA ILE A 88 -1.73 -7.92 10.65
C ILE A 88 -0.47 -7.43 9.92
N PRO A 89 -0.46 -6.30 9.18
CA PRO A 89 0.75 -5.81 8.50
C PRO A 89 1.89 -5.51 9.46
N VAL A 90 1.59 -5.00 10.66
CA VAL A 90 2.59 -4.68 11.68
C VAL A 90 3.25 -5.94 12.24
N ALA A 91 2.45 -6.95 12.62
CA ALA A 91 2.99 -8.22 13.10
C ALA A 91 3.76 -8.95 11.99
N PHE A 92 3.26 -8.90 10.75
CA PHE A 92 3.96 -9.41 9.57
C PHE A 92 5.33 -8.72 9.41
N GLY A 93 5.36 -7.39 9.40
CA GLY A 93 6.60 -6.63 9.28
C GLY A 93 7.59 -6.96 10.40
N ALA A 94 7.13 -7.15 11.63
CA ALA A 94 7.98 -7.51 12.77
C ALA A 94 8.65 -8.88 12.58
N VAL A 95 7.89 -9.90 12.17
CA VAL A 95 8.43 -11.25 11.91
C VAL A 95 9.39 -11.22 10.72
N MET A 96 9.03 -10.49 9.66
CA MET A 96 9.89 -10.34 8.48
C MET A 96 11.22 -9.65 8.81
N ALA A 97 11.17 -8.53 9.56
CA ALA A 97 12.35 -7.78 9.98
C ALA A 97 13.32 -8.69 10.75
N LYS A 98 12.79 -9.52 11.67
CA LYS A 98 13.58 -10.51 12.39
C LYS A 98 14.20 -11.55 11.47
N HIS A 99 13.47 -12.06 10.47
CA HIS A 99 13.98 -13.09 9.55
C HIS A 99 15.13 -12.59 8.68
N ILE A 100 15.11 -11.31 8.27
CA ILE A 100 16.11 -10.76 7.35
C ILE A 100 17.17 -9.89 8.05
N GLY A 101 17.14 -9.79 9.38
CA GLY A 101 18.07 -8.97 10.16
C GLY A 101 17.86 -7.44 10.01
N ALA A 102 16.66 -7.01 9.62
CA ALA A 102 16.29 -5.61 9.46
C ALA A 102 15.62 -5.04 10.72
N ARG A 103 15.39 -3.72 10.73
CA ARG A 103 14.63 -3.02 11.77
C ARG A 103 13.18 -2.80 11.33
N LEU A 104 12.22 -3.03 12.22
CA LEU A 104 10.85 -2.62 11.98
C LEU A 104 10.73 -1.09 12.08
N TRP A 105 10.11 -0.45 11.11
CA TRP A 105 9.87 1.00 11.09
C TRP A 105 8.38 1.29 11.12
N LEU A 106 7.90 2.00 12.14
CA LEU A 106 6.46 2.21 12.37
C LEU A 106 5.99 3.64 12.14
N ASP A 107 6.91 4.60 12.00
CA ASP A 107 6.60 6.04 11.94
C ASP A 107 6.00 6.51 10.59
N VAL A 108 5.50 5.57 9.77
CA VAL A 108 4.80 5.86 8.51
C VAL A 108 3.41 5.26 8.54
N TYR A 109 2.38 6.09 8.32
CA TYR A 109 0.97 5.69 8.40
C TYR A 109 0.12 6.45 7.38
N GLN A 110 -1.02 5.88 7.02
CA GLN A 110 -2.00 6.50 6.14
C GLN A 110 -2.75 7.62 6.90
N ILE A 111 -2.82 8.82 6.31
CA ILE A 111 -3.35 10.03 6.95
C ILE A 111 -4.81 10.34 6.58
N ASN A 112 -5.28 9.86 5.42
CA ASN A 112 -6.66 10.05 4.99
C ASN A 112 -7.50 8.79 5.23
N LYS A 113 -8.79 9.00 5.49
CA LYS A 113 -9.75 7.88 5.51
C LYS A 113 -10.08 7.50 4.08
N VAL A 114 -9.73 6.27 3.71
CA VAL A 114 -10.19 5.64 2.48
C VAL A 114 -11.30 4.70 2.91
N ASP A 115 -12.55 5.19 2.86
CA ASP A 115 -13.70 4.33 3.08
C ASP A 115 -13.83 3.38 1.88
N HIS A 116 -13.51 2.12 2.12
CA HIS A 116 -13.95 1.01 1.28
C HIS A 116 -15.36 0.64 1.70
N THR A 117 -16.32 1.56 1.53
CA THR A 117 -17.70 1.14 1.36
C THR A 117 -17.74 0.10 0.23
N ASP A 118 -18.69 -0.82 0.27
CA ASP A 118 -18.70 -2.11 -0.45
C ASP A 118 -18.81 -2.00 -2.00
N THR A 119 -18.13 -1.05 -2.62
CA THR A 119 -18.46 -0.47 -3.92
C THR A 119 -17.26 -0.51 -4.87
N GLY A 120 -17.23 -1.56 -5.70
CA GLY A 120 -16.64 -1.55 -7.05
C GLY A 120 -15.12 -1.34 -7.22
N ALA A 121 -14.67 -1.52 -8.45
CA ALA A 121 -13.30 -1.23 -8.87
C ALA A 121 -13.02 0.28 -9.01
N GLN A 122 -14.07 1.07 -9.24
CA GLN A 122 -14.01 2.51 -9.45
C GLN A 122 -13.65 3.28 -8.17
N ASP A 123 -14.27 2.98 -7.03
CA ASP A 123 -13.97 3.69 -5.78
C ASP A 123 -12.52 3.45 -5.33
N ARG A 124 -11.93 2.31 -5.69
CA ARG A 124 -10.50 2.02 -5.45
C ARG A 124 -9.54 2.87 -6.28
N LEU A 125 -9.99 3.41 -7.41
CA LEU A 125 -9.22 4.36 -8.21
C LEU A 125 -9.38 5.79 -7.69
N GLN A 126 -10.58 6.15 -7.25
CA GLN A 126 -10.89 7.49 -6.76
C GLN A 126 -10.25 7.77 -5.39
N ASN A 127 -10.30 6.79 -4.48
CA ASN A 127 -9.85 6.98 -3.11
C ASN A 127 -8.40 6.50 -2.94
N GLN A 128 -7.47 7.41 -3.20
CA GLN A 128 -6.04 7.13 -3.09
C GLN A 128 -5.56 7.25 -1.63
N PRO A 129 -4.87 6.23 -1.08
CA PRO A 129 -4.19 6.34 0.21
C PRO A 129 -3.11 7.42 0.18
N ILE A 130 -3.11 8.32 1.15
CA ILE A 130 -2.07 9.32 1.36
C ILE A 130 -1.31 8.91 2.61
N PHE A 131 0.00 8.87 2.52
CA PHE A 131 0.88 8.49 3.62
C PHE A 131 1.58 9.70 4.21
N GLY A 132 1.87 9.61 5.50
CA GLY A 132 2.67 10.59 6.21
C GLY A 132 3.42 10.02 7.39
N GLY A 133 4.03 10.92 8.17
CA GLY A 133 4.96 10.59 9.25
C GLY A 133 6.43 10.78 8.84
N SER A 134 7.34 10.05 9.50
CA SER A 134 8.78 10.13 9.24
C SER A 134 9.24 8.90 8.47
N ALA A 135 9.79 9.09 7.27
CA ALA A 135 10.42 8.00 6.53
C ALA A 135 11.76 7.61 7.19
N PRO A 136 12.17 6.32 7.13
CA PRO A 136 13.51 5.91 7.51
C PRO A 136 14.54 6.40 6.48
N ASP A 137 15.77 6.61 6.93
CA ASP A 137 16.91 6.82 6.05
C ASP A 137 17.59 5.48 5.76
N GLY A 138 17.35 4.89 4.58
CA GLY A 138 17.96 3.62 4.18
C GLY A 138 17.12 2.75 3.25
N LYS A 139 17.54 1.50 3.09
CA LYS A 139 16.91 0.49 2.23
C LYS A 139 15.74 -0.18 2.91
N CYS A 140 14.59 -0.14 2.24
CA CYS A 140 13.32 -0.55 2.80
C CYS A 140 12.68 -1.69 2.02
N LEU A 141 12.11 -2.64 2.75
CA LEU A 141 11.08 -3.57 2.28
C LEU A 141 9.73 -3.08 2.80
N ILE A 142 8.77 -2.82 1.93
CA ILE A 142 7.40 -2.46 2.37
C ILE A 142 6.52 -3.70 2.48
N CYS A 143 5.60 -3.74 3.44
CA CYS A 143 4.71 -4.90 3.61
C CYS A 143 3.25 -4.55 3.91
N ASP A 144 2.33 -5.38 3.42
CA ASP A 144 0.88 -5.25 3.67
C ASP A 144 0.24 -6.63 3.95
N ASP A 145 -1.01 -6.68 4.41
CA ASP A 145 -1.72 -7.94 4.57
C ASP A 145 -2.20 -8.48 3.21
N VAL A 146 -2.87 -7.66 2.41
CA VAL A 146 -3.43 -8.09 1.12
C VAL A 146 -3.23 -7.04 0.04
N VAL A 147 -2.56 -7.44 -1.05
CA VAL A 147 -2.51 -6.62 -2.26
C VAL A 147 -3.68 -6.93 -3.19
N THR A 148 -4.42 -5.88 -3.58
CA THR A 148 -5.49 -5.94 -4.59
C THR A 148 -5.16 -5.07 -5.80
N TYR A 149 -5.56 -3.79 -5.83
CA TYR A 149 -5.21 -2.89 -6.92
C TYR A 149 -3.78 -2.36 -6.83
N GLY A 150 -3.12 -2.52 -5.68
CA GLY A 150 -1.73 -2.09 -5.48
C GLY A 150 -1.55 -0.61 -5.19
N ALA A 151 -2.62 0.20 -5.18
CA ALA A 151 -2.54 1.64 -4.91
C ALA A 151 -1.89 1.95 -3.56
N THR A 152 -2.24 1.22 -2.51
CA THR A 152 -1.65 1.36 -1.17
C THR A 152 -0.12 1.22 -1.19
N LEU A 153 0.38 0.14 -1.80
CA LEU A 153 1.83 -0.10 -1.92
C LEU A 153 2.51 0.91 -2.85
N ALA A 154 1.85 1.32 -3.93
CA ALA A 154 2.36 2.34 -4.85
C ALA A 154 2.53 3.70 -4.17
N ASN A 155 1.54 4.11 -3.38
CA ASN A 155 1.53 5.39 -2.68
C ASN A 155 2.50 5.39 -1.48
N LEU A 156 2.56 4.29 -0.71
CA LEU A 156 3.56 4.14 0.36
C LEU A 156 4.98 4.20 -0.22
N ARG A 157 5.23 3.48 -1.32
CA ARG A 157 6.51 3.54 -2.02
C ARG A 157 6.85 4.96 -2.46
N GLY A 158 5.91 5.65 -3.10
CA GLY A 158 6.13 7.01 -3.58
C GLY A 158 6.43 7.99 -2.46
N PHE A 159 5.70 7.93 -1.34
CA PHE A 159 5.97 8.71 -0.13
C PHE A 159 7.39 8.47 0.41
N LEU A 160 7.77 7.20 0.56
CA LEU A 160 9.09 6.82 1.07
C LEU A 160 10.23 7.31 0.16
N VAL A 161 10.10 7.09 -1.15
CA VAL A 161 11.12 7.51 -2.13
C VAL A 161 11.22 9.03 -2.20
N ALA A 162 10.10 9.74 -2.22
CA ALA A 162 10.10 11.21 -2.20
C ALA A 162 10.70 11.80 -0.91
N SER A 163 10.68 11.02 0.18
CA SER A 163 11.29 11.37 1.47
C SER A 163 12.76 10.93 1.59
N GLY A 164 13.36 10.39 0.52
CA GLY A 164 14.78 10.00 0.48
C GLY A 164 15.07 8.51 0.75
N ALA A 165 14.07 7.72 1.14
CA ALA A 165 14.27 6.29 1.41
C ALA A 165 14.41 5.47 0.12
N GLN A 166 15.14 4.36 0.17
CA GLN A 166 15.29 3.45 -0.97
C GLN A 166 14.36 2.23 -0.83
N VAL A 167 13.23 2.20 -1.54
CA VAL A 167 12.31 1.06 -1.50
C VAL A 167 12.74 -0.02 -2.50
N LEU A 168 13.20 -1.17 -1.99
CA LEU A 168 13.75 -2.26 -2.81
C LEU A 168 12.69 -3.20 -3.37
N ALA A 169 11.70 -3.55 -2.55
CA ALA A 169 10.66 -4.51 -2.89
C ALA A 169 9.42 -4.32 -2.02
N ALA A 170 8.35 -5.04 -2.37
CA ALA A 170 7.13 -5.13 -1.58
C ALA A 170 6.82 -6.60 -1.27
N THR A 171 6.19 -6.83 -0.12
CA THR A 171 5.72 -8.17 0.28
C THR A 171 4.31 -8.13 0.87
N ALA A 172 3.55 -9.21 0.73
CA ALA A 172 2.19 -9.32 1.23
C ALA A 172 1.87 -10.71 1.79
N MET A 173 0.97 -10.78 2.78
CA MET A 173 0.44 -12.07 3.25
C MET A 173 -0.37 -12.76 2.15
N GLY A 174 -1.17 -12.01 1.40
CA GLY A 174 -1.94 -12.52 0.27
C GLY A 174 -2.02 -11.53 -0.89
N ALA A 175 -2.34 -12.03 -2.08
CA ALA A 175 -2.59 -11.22 -3.27
C ALA A 175 -3.86 -11.68 -3.98
N ALA A 176 -4.63 -10.74 -4.51
CA ALA A 176 -5.70 -11.05 -5.44
C ALA A 176 -5.12 -11.47 -6.80
N TYR A 177 -5.93 -12.15 -7.63
CA TYR A 177 -5.48 -12.64 -8.93
C TYR A 177 -4.88 -11.51 -9.78
N GLY A 178 -3.65 -11.73 -10.27
CA GLY A 178 -2.90 -10.76 -11.08
C GLY A 178 -2.42 -9.51 -10.34
N SER A 179 -2.41 -9.51 -9.00
CA SER A 179 -2.06 -8.34 -8.17
C SER A 179 -0.61 -8.34 -7.68
N THR A 180 0.14 -9.42 -7.94
CA THR A 180 1.56 -9.49 -7.59
C THR A 180 2.42 -8.59 -8.48
N LYS A 181 1.98 -8.33 -9.71
CA LYS A 181 2.65 -7.42 -10.63
C LYS A 181 2.15 -6.00 -10.40
N LEU A 182 2.89 -5.19 -9.67
CA LEU A 182 2.53 -3.79 -9.44
C LEU A 182 2.80 -2.93 -10.68
N ALA A 183 3.93 -3.15 -11.36
CA ALA A 183 4.28 -2.40 -12.55
C ALA A 183 3.51 -2.90 -13.79
N PRO A 184 2.79 -2.03 -14.51
CA PRO A 184 2.20 -2.39 -15.80
C PRO A 184 3.29 -2.63 -16.84
N LYS A 185 3.00 -3.49 -17.83
CA LYS A 185 3.84 -3.59 -19.03
C LYS A 185 3.82 -2.24 -19.77
N ARG A 186 4.96 -1.77 -20.27
CA ARG A 186 5.04 -0.50 -21.04
C ARG A 186 4.08 -0.47 -22.22
N SER A 187 3.89 -1.61 -22.91
CA SER A 187 2.93 -1.73 -24.02
C SER A 187 1.48 -1.47 -23.62
N LEU A 188 1.10 -1.78 -22.36
CA LEU A 188 -0.23 -1.48 -21.84
C LEU A 188 -0.40 0.03 -21.65
N ILE A 189 0.60 0.71 -21.07
CA ILE A 189 0.56 2.16 -20.90
C ILE A 189 0.52 2.86 -22.26
N VAL A 190 1.37 2.47 -23.22
CA VAL A 190 1.34 3.02 -24.59
C VAL A 190 -0.03 2.82 -25.25
N LYS A 191 -0.68 1.69 -25.03
CA LYS A 191 -2.03 1.44 -25.54
C LYS A 191 -3.06 2.39 -24.91
N LEU A 192 -2.96 2.68 -23.61
CA LEU A 192 -3.83 3.63 -22.92
C LEU A 192 -3.58 5.06 -23.42
N GLU A 193 -2.31 5.47 -23.54
CA GLU A 193 -1.88 6.76 -24.08
C GLU A 193 -2.44 6.97 -25.49
N ARG A 194 -2.32 5.98 -26.38
CA ARG A 194 -2.89 6.06 -27.75
C ARG A 194 -4.40 6.15 -27.78
N ARG A 195 -5.09 5.49 -26.84
CA ARG A 195 -6.55 5.43 -26.82
C ARG A 195 -7.17 6.71 -26.27
N TYR A 196 -6.60 7.25 -25.19
CA TYR A 196 -7.20 8.35 -24.43
C TYR A 196 -6.45 9.67 -24.58
N GLY A 197 -5.26 9.65 -25.20
CA GLY A 197 -4.45 10.84 -25.43
C GLY A 197 -4.14 11.59 -24.14
N GLN A 198 -4.23 12.91 -24.21
CA GLN A 198 -3.95 13.82 -23.09
C GLN A 198 -4.91 13.64 -21.91
N GLU A 199 -6.11 13.08 -22.12
CA GLU A 199 -7.09 12.90 -21.05
C GLU A 199 -6.65 11.88 -20.00
N LEU A 200 -5.88 10.85 -20.40
CA LEU A 200 -5.30 9.91 -19.45
C LEU A 200 -4.36 10.63 -18.48
N GLU A 201 -3.48 11.47 -19.01
CA GLU A 201 -2.50 12.21 -18.22
C GLU A 201 -3.21 13.25 -17.34
N ARG A 202 -4.19 13.97 -17.90
CA ARG A 202 -5.01 14.92 -17.14
C ARG A 202 -5.69 14.27 -15.94
N CYS A 203 -6.34 13.13 -16.14
CA CYS A 203 -7.09 12.43 -15.09
C CYS A 203 -6.17 11.76 -14.05
N THR A 204 -5.00 11.30 -14.45
CA THR A 204 -4.03 10.75 -13.48
C THR A 204 -3.37 11.87 -12.67
N ASN A 205 -3.09 13.01 -13.29
CA ASN A 205 -2.59 14.19 -12.58
C ASN A 205 -3.58 14.70 -11.52
N THR A 206 -4.91 14.61 -11.74
CA THR A 206 -5.88 14.93 -10.67
C THR A 206 -5.82 13.97 -9.49
N LEU A 207 -5.21 12.80 -9.65
CA LEU A 207 -4.93 11.85 -8.57
C LEU A 207 -3.54 12.03 -7.94
N GLY A 208 -2.71 12.99 -8.41
CA GLY A 208 -1.39 13.28 -7.85
C GLY A 208 -0.22 12.57 -8.52
N PHE A 209 -0.41 11.89 -9.66
CA PHE A 209 0.66 11.17 -10.33
C PHE A 209 0.48 11.05 -11.85
N ARG A 210 1.58 10.83 -12.57
CA ARG A 210 1.56 10.63 -14.03
C ARG A 210 1.01 9.26 -14.42
N SER A 211 0.52 9.11 -15.63
CA SER A 211 -0.04 7.85 -16.13
C SER A 211 0.94 6.65 -16.11
N GLU A 212 2.23 6.91 -16.27
CA GLU A 212 3.30 5.91 -16.10
C GLU A 212 3.43 5.34 -14.68
N CYS A 213 2.86 6.01 -13.67
CA CYS A 213 2.85 5.60 -12.27
C CYS A 213 1.60 4.79 -11.90
N LEU A 214 0.72 4.49 -12.87
CA LEU A 214 -0.41 3.58 -12.67
C LEU A 214 0.09 2.19 -12.23
N THR A 215 -0.66 1.51 -11.37
CA THR A 215 -0.41 0.09 -11.13
C THR A 215 -0.90 -0.74 -12.31
N ALA A 216 -0.44 -1.99 -12.42
CA ALA A 216 -0.90 -2.90 -13.47
C ALA A 216 -2.42 -3.11 -13.39
N ARG A 217 -2.98 -3.27 -12.19
CA ARG A 217 -4.41 -3.49 -12.00
C ARG A 217 -5.24 -2.27 -12.37
N GLU A 218 -4.78 -1.07 -12.04
CA GLU A 218 -5.41 0.18 -12.47
C GLU A 218 -5.36 0.31 -14.00
N ALA A 219 -4.19 0.09 -14.60
CA ALA A 219 -4.02 0.14 -16.05
C ALA A 219 -4.90 -0.88 -16.80
N TYR A 220 -5.01 -2.11 -16.29
CA TYR A 220 -5.89 -3.13 -16.87
C TYR A 220 -7.37 -2.75 -16.73
N PHE A 221 -7.76 -2.15 -15.60
CA PHE A 221 -9.11 -1.68 -15.41
C PHE A 221 -9.47 -0.56 -16.40
N LEU A 222 -8.59 0.43 -16.55
CA LEU A 222 -8.75 1.49 -17.54
C LEU A 222 -8.80 0.94 -18.98
N ALA A 223 -7.98 -0.08 -19.30
CA ALA A 223 -8.00 -0.72 -20.61
C ALA A 223 -9.34 -1.42 -20.94
N GLY A 224 -10.11 -1.81 -19.92
CA GLY A 224 -11.46 -2.35 -20.05
C GLY A 224 -12.53 -1.29 -20.35
N MET A 225 -12.23 -0.01 -20.16
CA MET A 225 -13.15 1.09 -20.47
C MET A 225 -13.17 1.38 -21.96
N ARG A 226 -14.35 1.76 -22.48
CA ARG A 226 -14.56 1.97 -23.92
C ARG A 226 -14.56 3.44 -24.35
N THR A 227 -14.78 4.39 -23.43
CA THR A 227 -14.92 5.82 -23.76
C THR A 227 -14.12 6.71 -22.81
N VAL A 228 -13.83 7.94 -23.24
CA VAL A 228 -13.06 8.95 -22.49
C VAL A 228 -13.86 9.45 -21.28
N GLU A 229 -15.16 9.63 -21.44
CA GLU A 229 -16.08 10.11 -20.40
C GLU A 229 -16.03 9.19 -19.17
N ARG A 230 -16.00 7.86 -19.40
CA ARG A 230 -15.90 6.87 -18.32
C ARG A 230 -14.60 6.95 -17.55
N ILE A 231 -13.51 7.42 -18.15
CA ILE A 231 -12.25 7.63 -17.44
C ILE A 231 -12.32 8.87 -16.57
N ARG A 232 -12.91 9.97 -17.06
CA ARG A 232 -13.11 11.18 -16.26
C ARG A 232 -13.96 10.87 -15.03
N ASP A 233 -15.07 10.17 -15.21
CA ASP A 233 -15.94 9.76 -14.09
C ASP A 233 -15.23 8.82 -13.12
N CYS A 234 -14.38 7.93 -13.65
CA CYS A 234 -13.66 6.96 -12.82
C CYS A 234 -12.51 7.57 -12.03
N LEU A 235 -11.82 8.58 -12.57
CA LEU A 235 -10.64 9.17 -11.95
C LEU A 235 -10.92 10.51 -11.27
N ALA A 236 -12.15 11.01 -11.33
CA ALA A 236 -12.60 12.15 -10.54
C ALA A 236 -12.46 11.85 -9.04
N GLN A 237 -11.68 12.67 -8.32
CA GLN A 237 -11.51 12.52 -6.89
C GLN A 237 -12.83 12.75 -6.16
N ARG A 238 -13.10 11.89 -5.17
CA ARG A 238 -14.06 12.22 -4.11
C ARG A 238 -13.31 12.94 -3.00
N ILE A 239 -13.78 14.13 -2.63
CA ILE A 239 -13.24 14.87 -1.48
C ILE A 239 -13.57 14.07 -0.22
N GLY A 240 -12.60 13.31 0.28
CA GLY A 240 -12.70 12.56 1.53
C GLY A 240 -12.40 13.44 2.74
N SER A 241 -13.03 13.16 3.88
CA SER A 241 -12.79 13.87 5.13
C SER A 241 -11.38 13.56 5.68
N THR A 242 -10.63 14.60 6.01
CA THR A 242 -9.33 14.52 6.67
C THR A 242 -9.50 14.03 8.11
N ASN A 243 -8.71 13.04 8.54
CA ASN A 243 -8.65 12.67 9.95
C ASN A 243 -7.96 13.78 10.74
N ARG A 244 -8.61 14.30 11.79
CA ARG A 244 -7.94 15.12 12.80
C ARG A 244 -7.09 14.23 13.71
N SER A 245 -5.79 14.50 13.72
CA SER A 245 -4.76 13.84 14.51
C SER A 245 -5.15 13.68 15.97
N ARG A 246 -5.12 12.45 16.50
CA ARG A 246 -5.18 12.19 17.95
C ARG A 246 -4.22 11.05 18.30
N SER A 247 -3.44 11.27 19.36
CA SER A 247 -2.49 10.30 19.90
C SER A 247 -3.19 9.00 20.29
N ILE A 248 -2.69 7.86 19.82
CA ILE A 248 -3.13 6.53 20.26
C ILE A 248 -2.28 6.14 21.47
N ARG A 249 -2.93 5.68 22.54
CA ARG A 249 -2.27 4.95 23.63
C ARG A 249 -2.31 3.46 23.28
N VAL A 250 -1.15 2.83 23.20
CA VAL A 250 -0.96 1.37 23.17
C VAL A 250 -0.97 0.87 24.61
#